data_AF-A0A2T9Z1Y9-F1
#
_entry.id   AF-A0A2T9Z1Y9-F1
#
_cell.length_a   1.000
_cell.length_b   1.000
_cell.length_c   1.000
_cell.angle_alpha   90.00
_cell.angle_beta   90.00
_cell.angle_gamma   90.00
#
_symmetry.space_group_name_H-M   'P 1'
#
loop_
_entity.id
_entity.type
_entity.pdbx_description
1 polymer ?
#
loop_
_entity_poly.entity_id
_entity_poly.type
_entity_poly.pdbx_seq_one_letter_code
_entity_poly.pdbx_strand_id
1 'polypeptide(L)'
;MDSLSDTEFKLKSNLSTAKGRLNSQMEKLANIDNEILDTSFNKKDSPEYEALTQKQKGCLTMVGYFRSIVEEMTHSLNDYMEINSIQITETPKQHKFSQESFAFGSVVGTSGAWKTVDGRNDIPSNLPQFQKGGNSFTDPERFLTAFRRIMVTYGLDPSIHWSRLLPLCTSENVIRWVERTIKPLTPWPTMVQQFINHYGDKFKVQRVIQEMLSSRPRANESLSQFCTRFQLLADDAQIEDDSSLVVRYLISVFPEQIQWMIYQAVDNGRIAKMTINQVCDYIHVMPI
;
A
#
# COMPACT_ATOMS: atom_id res chain seq x y z
N MET A 1 -20.06 -27.76 3.17
CA MET A 1 -20.16 -26.30 3.38
C MET A 1 -19.43 -25.86 4.66
N ASP A 2 -18.87 -26.79 5.46
CA ASP A 2 -18.37 -26.47 6.81
C ASP A 2 -16.89 -26.01 6.91
N SER A 3 -16.04 -26.31 5.92
CA SER A 3 -14.59 -26.00 6.01
C SER A 3 -14.18 -24.54 5.77
N LEU A 4 -15.03 -23.76 5.08
CA LEU A 4 -14.79 -22.34 4.78
C LEU A 4 -15.03 -21.45 6.02
N SER A 5 -16.01 -21.80 6.85
CA SER A 5 -16.28 -21.11 8.12
C SER A 5 -15.12 -21.30 9.12
N ASP A 6 -14.53 -22.49 9.14
CA ASP A 6 -13.45 -22.83 10.09
C ASP A 6 -12.16 -22.08 9.81
N THR A 7 -11.83 -21.85 8.54
CA THR A 7 -10.61 -21.13 8.15
C THR A 7 -10.71 -19.63 8.46
N GLU A 8 -11.86 -19.02 8.18
CA GLU A 8 -12.15 -17.63 8.53
C GLU A 8 -12.12 -17.41 10.04
N PHE A 9 -12.77 -18.32 10.79
CA PHE A 9 -12.80 -18.28 12.25
C PHE A 9 -11.38 -18.38 12.84
N LYS A 10 -10.54 -19.26 12.28
CA LYS A 10 -9.15 -19.43 12.72
C LYS A 10 -8.29 -18.19 12.43
N LEU A 11 -8.46 -17.55 11.27
CA LEU A 11 -7.77 -16.31 10.93
C LEU A 11 -8.19 -15.15 11.84
N LYS A 12 -9.50 -14.97 12.06
CA LYS A 12 -10.03 -13.96 12.99
C LYS A 12 -9.56 -14.17 14.43
N SER A 13 -9.55 -15.42 14.89
CA SER A 13 -9.07 -15.78 16.24
C SER A 13 -7.57 -15.49 16.42
N ASN A 14 -6.75 -15.85 15.42
CA ASN A 14 -5.32 -15.57 15.42
C ASN A 14 -5.03 -14.06 15.40
N LEU A 15 -5.76 -13.30 14.56
CA LEU A 15 -5.64 -11.84 14.50
C LEU A 15 -6.01 -11.18 15.84
N SER A 16 -7.10 -11.64 16.47
CA SER A 16 -7.51 -11.15 17.80
C SER A 16 -6.41 -11.40 18.85
N THR A 17 -5.82 -12.60 18.84
CA THR A 17 -4.72 -12.97 19.73
C THR A 17 -3.47 -12.10 19.49
N ALA A 18 -3.12 -11.85 18.23
CA ALA A 18 -1.98 -11.00 17.86
C ALA A 18 -2.20 -9.54 18.29
N LYS A 19 -3.39 -8.99 18.09
CA LYS A 19 -3.77 -7.65 18.57
C LYS A 19 -3.70 -7.54 20.10
N GLY A 20 -4.15 -8.55 20.83
CA GLY A 20 -4.03 -8.61 22.28
C GLY A 20 -2.57 -8.58 22.76
N ARG A 21 -1.67 -9.31 22.07
CA ARG A 21 -0.23 -9.29 22.36
C ARG A 21 0.41 -7.93 22.06
N LEU A 22 0.04 -7.28 20.96
CA LEU A 22 0.49 -5.93 20.63
C LEU A 22 0.08 -4.92 21.71
N ASN A 23 -1.19 -4.93 22.11
CA ASN A 23 -1.70 -4.03 23.15
C ASN A 23 -0.96 -4.22 24.48
N SER A 24 -0.70 -5.47 24.88
CA SER A 24 0.07 -5.76 26.09
C SER A 24 1.51 -5.22 26.04
N GLN A 25 2.15 -5.21 24.86
CA GLN A 25 3.49 -4.62 24.71
C GLN A 25 3.45 -3.09 24.69
N MET A 26 2.40 -2.48 24.13
CA MET A 26 2.21 -1.03 24.17
C MET A 26 1.96 -0.53 25.60
N GLU A 27 1.22 -1.28 26.41
CA GLU A 27 1.00 -0.96 27.83
C GLU A 27 2.31 -1.06 28.64
N LYS A 28 3.14 -2.08 28.38
CA LYS A 28 4.48 -2.18 28.98
C LYS A 28 5.38 -1.01 28.58
N LEU A 29 5.34 -0.58 27.33
CA LEU A 29 6.09 0.57 26.85
C LEU A 29 5.63 1.85 27.55
N ALA A 30 4.32 2.08 27.66
CA ALA A 30 3.76 3.24 28.36
C ALA A 30 4.19 3.30 29.84
N ASN A 31 4.24 2.15 30.53
CA ASN A 31 4.73 2.07 31.90
C ASN A 31 6.23 2.41 32.00
N ILE A 32 7.06 1.94 31.06
CA ILE A 32 8.49 2.27 31.02
C ILE A 32 8.70 3.76 30.71
N ASP A 33 7.89 4.34 29.82
CA ASP A 33 7.97 5.77 29.49
C ASP A 33 7.66 6.64 30.72
N ASN A 34 6.67 6.23 31.52
CA ASN A 34 6.36 6.89 32.80
C ASN A 34 7.50 6.74 33.82
N GLU A 35 8.08 5.53 33.96
CA GLU A 35 9.25 5.29 34.83
C GLU A 35 10.46 6.15 34.40
N ILE A 36 10.69 6.29 33.09
CA ILE A 36 11.76 7.14 32.54
C ILE A 36 11.52 8.61 32.84
N LEU A 37 10.28 9.08 32.68
CA LEU A 37 9.91 10.46 33.00
C LEU A 37 10.21 10.77 34.47
N ASP A 38 9.72 9.95 35.39
CA ASP A 38 9.93 10.11 36.84
C ASP A 38 11.42 10.04 37.24
N THR A 39 12.19 9.17 36.58
CA THR A 39 13.63 8.99 36.85
C THR A 39 14.46 10.15 36.27
N SER A 40 14.07 10.66 35.09
CA SER A 40 14.76 11.75 34.39
C SER A 40 14.69 13.09 35.14
N PHE A 41 13.63 13.30 35.93
CA PHE A 41 13.49 14.46 36.81
C PHE A 41 14.49 14.44 37.98
N ASN A 42 14.95 13.27 38.40
CA ASN A 42 15.77 13.11 39.59
C ASN A 42 17.26 12.84 39.30
N LYS A 43 17.63 11.99 38.31
CA LYS A 43 19.04 11.63 38.02
C LYS A 43 19.23 11.12 36.58
N LYS A 44 19.49 12.03 35.63
CA LYS A 44 19.65 11.71 34.19
C LYS A 44 20.91 10.90 33.84
N ASP A 45 21.92 10.92 34.71
CA ASP A 45 23.19 10.18 34.54
C ASP A 45 23.27 8.94 35.46
N SER A 46 22.14 8.47 35.96
CA SER A 46 22.09 7.26 36.80
C SER A 46 22.19 5.99 35.94
N PRO A 47 22.91 4.94 36.40
CA PRO A 47 22.87 3.62 35.75
C PRO A 47 21.45 3.04 35.65
N GLU A 48 20.53 3.49 36.51
CA GLU A 48 19.11 3.14 36.47
C GLU A 48 18.38 3.74 35.25
N TYR A 49 18.72 4.98 34.87
CA TYR A 49 18.17 5.64 33.68
C TYR A 49 18.65 4.96 32.39
N GLU A 50 19.92 4.55 32.35
CA GLU A 50 20.48 3.82 31.22
C GLU A 50 19.84 2.42 31.07
N ALA A 51 19.62 1.72 32.18
CA ALA A 51 18.92 0.44 32.18
C ALA A 51 17.46 0.55 31.69
N LEU A 52 16.75 1.60 32.11
CA LEU A 52 15.38 1.87 31.66
C LEU A 52 15.32 2.22 30.16
N THR A 53 16.27 3.03 29.66
CA THR A 53 16.38 3.38 28.24
C THR A 53 16.64 2.14 27.36
N GLN A 54 17.49 1.23 27.84
CA GLN A 54 17.76 -0.03 27.14
C GLN A 54 16.53 -0.96 27.15
N LYS A 55 15.78 -1.00 28.26
CA LYS A 55 14.51 -1.73 28.38
C LYS A 55 13.43 -1.17 27.43
N GLN A 56 13.33 0.17 27.33
CA GLN A 56 12.45 0.88 26.40
C GLN A 56 12.75 0.52 24.95
N LYS A 57 14.03 0.52 24.55
CA LYS A 57 14.47 0.12 23.21
C LYS A 57 14.10 -1.32 22.86
N GLY A 58 14.22 -2.23 23.82
CA GLY A 58 13.77 -3.62 23.68
C GLY A 58 12.26 -3.72 23.48
N CYS A 59 11.47 -2.99 24.27
CA CYS A 59 10.02 -2.94 24.13
C CYS A 59 9.57 -2.33 22.78
N LEU A 60 10.21 -1.25 22.32
CA LEU A 60 9.95 -0.67 21.00
C LEU A 60 10.19 -1.66 19.86
N THR A 61 11.26 -2.45 19.95
CA THR A 61 11.57 -3.51 18.97
C THR A 61 10.46 -4.57 18.94
N MET A 62 9.98 -4.99 20.12
CA MET A 62 8.89 -5.97 20.23
C MET A 62 7.56 -5.42 19.74
N VAL A 63 7.24 -4.14 20.00
CA VAL A 63 6.05 -3.47 19.47
C VAL A 63 6.10 -3.43 17.95
N GLY A 64 7.25 -3.09 17.36
CA GLY A 64 7.45 -3.11 15.90
C GLY A 64 7.22 -4.51 15.31
N TYR A 65 7.77 -5.55 15.93
CA TYR A 65 7.57 -6.94 15.52
C TYR A 65 6.09 -7.36 15.55
N PHE A 66 5.38 -7.12 16.65
CA PHE A 66 3.97 -7.49 16.75
C PHE A 66 3.07 -6.66 15.83
N ARG A 67 3.41 -5.38 15.59
CA ARG A 67 2.71 -4.55 14.61
C ARG A 67 2.80 -5.15 13.21
N SER A 68 4.00 -5.53 12.78
CA SER A 68 4.22 -6.20 11.49
C SER A 68 3.40 -7.49 11.34
N ILE A 69 3.30 -8.30 12.40
CA ILE A 69 2.48 -9.53 12.39
C ILE A 69 0.99 -9.21 12.25
N VAL A 70 0.49 -8.20 12.98
CA VAL A 70 -0.92 -7.80 12.90
C VAL A 70 -1.26 -7.27 11.51
N GLU A 71 -0.36 -6.51 10.90
CA GLU A 71 -0.51 -6.02 9.52
C GLU A 71 -0.56 -7.17 8.51
N GLU A 72 0.38 -8.13 8.59
CA GLU A 72 0.41 -9.31 7.72
C GLU A 72 -0.84 -10.18 7.86
N MET A 73 -1.31 -10.40 9.09
CA MET A 73 -2.55 -11.15 9.35
C MET A 73 -3.79 -10.41 8.87
N THR A 74 -3.80 -9.07 8.96
CA THR A 74 -4.91 -8.26 8.46
C THR A 74 -4.98 -8.30 6.94
N HIS A 75 -3.84 -8.22 6.25
CA HIS A 75 -3.75 -8.42 4.81
C HIS A 75 -4.23 -9.81 4.40
N SER A 76 -3.75 -10.86 5.08
CA SER A 76 -4.17 -12.24 4.79
C SER A 76 -5.68 -12.46 4.97
N LEU A 77 -6.29 -11.82 5.98
CA LEU A 77 -7.74 -11.89 6.19
C LEU A 77 -8.50 -11.12 5.10
N ASN A 78 -8.02 -9.94 4.70
CA ASN A 78 -8.65 -9.16 3.63
C ASN A 78 -8.58 -9.88 2.28
N ASP A 79 -7.43 -10.47 1.94
CA ASP A 79 -7.25 -11.27 0.72
C ASP A 79 -8.21 -12.48 0.72
N TYR A 80 -8.36 -13.16 1.87
CA TYR A 80 -9.32 -14.26 2.03
C TYR A 80 -10.76 -13.80 1.84
N MET A 81 -11.15 -12.64 2.40
CA MET A 81 -12.49 -12.09 2.23
C MET A 81 -12.74 -11.67 0.77
N GLU A 82 -11.75 -11.12 0.08
CA GLU A 82 -11.87 -10.69 -1.32
C GLU A 82 -12.02 -11.88 -2.26
N ILE A 83 -11.22 -12.94 -2.08
CA ILE A 83 -11.31 -14.19 -2.86
C ILE A 83 -12.68 -14.88 -2.66
N ASN A 84 -13.19 -14.92 -1.43
CA ASN A 84 -14.49 -15.55 -1.15
C ASN A 84 -15.68 -14.68 -1.54
N SER A 85 -15.54 -13.35 -1.59
CA SER A 85 -16.58 -12.46 -2.13
C SER A 85 -16.79 -12.68 -3.63
N ILE A 86 -15.74 -13.05 -4.36
CA ILE A 86 -15.79 -13.38 -5.79
C ILE A 86 -16.46 -14.75 -6.04
N GLN A 87 -16.33 -15.71 -5.11
CA GLN A 87 -16.92 -17.05 -5.23
C GLN A 87 -18.44 -17.09 -4.97
N ILE A 88 -19.02 -16.08 -4.31
CA ILE A 88 -20.47 -16.04 -4.03
C ILE A 88 -21.27 -15.54 -5.25
N THR A 89 -20.64 -14.82 -6.18
CA THR A 89 -21.30 -14.35 -7.42
C THR A 89 -21.23 -15.35 -8.58
N GLU A 90 -20.43 -16.41 -8.48
CA GLU A 90 -20.32 -17.43 -9.53
C GLU A 90 -20.44 -18.84 -8.96
N THR A 91 -21.62 -19.45 -9.12
CA THR A 91 -21.77 -20.91 -9.02
C THR A 91 -21.69 -21.57 -10.40
N PRO A 92 -21.23 -22.83 -10.50
CA PRO A 92 -20.09 -23.16 -11.36
C PRO A 92 -20.40 -24.19 -12.45
N LYS A 93 -19.64 -24.16 -13.56
CA LYS A 93 -19.49 -25.32 -14.44
C LYS A 93 -18.35 -26.20 -13.90
N GLN A 94 -18.73 -27.42 -13.53
CA GLN A 94 -17.87 -28.46 -12.98
C GLN A 94 -16.63 -28.73 -13.85
N HIS A 95 -15.47 -28.84 -13.22
CA HIS A 95 -14.47 -29.81 -13.63
C HIS A 95 -13.87 -30.48 -12.38
N LYS A 96 -14.10 -31.79 -12.28
CA LYS A 96 -13.50 -32.67 -11.28
C LYS A 96 -11.97 -32.57 -11.38
N PHE A 97 -11.30 -32.30 -10.27
CA PHE A 97 -9.89 -32.64 -10.10
C PHE A 97 -9.77 -33.60 -8.93
N SER A 98 -9.46 -34.85 -9.24
CA SER A 98 -9.19 -35.90 -8.25
C SER A 98 -7.86 -35.63 -7.58
N GLN A 99 -7.83 -35.76 -6.25
CA GLN A 99 -6.61 -35.88 -5.47
C GLN A 99 -5.93 -37.22 -5.81
N GLU A 100 -4.71 -37.20 -6.32
CA GLU A 100 -3.78 -38.32 -6.18
C GLU A 100 -2.39 -37.81 -5.79
N SER A 101 -1.99 -38.24 -4.59
CA SER A 101 -0.65 -38.63 -4.13
C SER A 101 0.59 -37.84 -4.61
N PHE A 102 1.25 -37.22 -3.63
CA PHE A 102 2.66 -36.87 -3.65
C PHE A 102 3.52 -38.14 -3.82
N ALA A 103 4.31 -38.20 -4.88
CA ALA A 103 5.47 -39.08 -4.99
C ALA A 103 6.68 -38.24 -5.43
N PHE A 104 7.69 -38.17 -4.55
CA PHE A 104 9.02 -37.66 -4.88
C PHE A 104 9.69 -38.63 -5.86
N GLY A 105 10.13 -38.11 -7.01
CA GLY A 105 10.94 -38.83 -7.98
C GLY A 105 11.93 -37.88 -8.63
N SER A 106 13.20 -37.97 -8.23
CA SER A 106 14.34 -37.38 -8.93
C SER A 106 14.66 -38.21 -10.18
N VAL A 107 14.82 -37.61 -11.36
CA VAL A 107 15.77 -38.05 -12.43
C VAL A 107 15.91 -36.93 -13.50
N VAL A 108 17.16 -36.51 -13.70
CA VAL A 108 17.89 -36.13 -14.92
C VAL A 108 17.11 -35.84 -16.23
N GLY A 109 17.25 -34.59 -16.70
CA GLY A 109 17.62 -34.23 -18.08
C GLY A 109 16.60 -34.42 -19.21
N THR A 110 15.96 -33.32 -19.64
CA THR A 110 15.81 -32.94 -21.06
C THR A 110 15.15 -31.57 -21.18
N SER A 111 15.61 -30.79 -22.15
CA SER A 111 15.18 -29.45 -22.56
C SER A 111 13.66 -29.22 -22.48
N GLY A 112 13.23 -28.50 -21.43
CA GLY A 112 11.85 -28.08 -21.21
C GLY A 112 11.78 -26.57 -21.08
N ALA A 113 10.99 -25.92 -21.93
CA ALA A 113 10.56 -24.54 -21.76
C ALA A 113 10.17 -24.29 -20.30
N TRP A 114 10.63 -23.17 -19.73
CA TRP A 114 10.37 -22.76 -18.35
C TRP A 114 8.87 -22.76 -18.06
N LYS A 115 8.32 -23.90 -17.62
CA LYS A 115 6.93 -24.03 -17.18
C LYS A 115 6.89 -23.56 -15.74
N THR A 116 6.10 -22.52 -15.48
CA THR A 116 5.80 -22.08 -14.12
C THR A 116 5.00 -23.14 -13.37
N VAL A 117 4.88 -22.98 -12.04
CA VAL A 117 4.24 -23.97 -11.14
C VAL A 117 2.79 -24.28 -11.54
N ASP A 118 2.12 -23.35 -12.21
CA ASP A 118 0.75 -23.44 -12.76
C ASP A 118 0.71 -23.85 -14.26
N GLY A 119 1.87 -24.06 -14.89
CA GLY A 119 1.99 -24.52 -16.28
C GLY A 119 1.73 -23.45 -17.36
N ARG A 120 1.45 -22.19 -17.00
CA ARG A 120 1.16 -21.11 -17.95
C ARG A 120 2.40 -20.29 -18.34
N ASN A 121 2.67 -20.24 -19.63
CA ASN A 121 3.82 -19.51 -20.20
C ASN A 121 3.42 -18.23 -20.96
N ASP A 122 2.17 -17.80 -20.83
CA ASP A 122 1.65 -16.65 -21.55
C ASP A 122 2.45 -15.38 -21.23
N ILE A 123 2.86 -14.65 -22.26
CA ILE A 123 3.55 -13.36 -22.11
C ILE A 123 2.56 -12.27 -22.53
N PRO A 124 2.16 -11.36 -21.61
CA PRO A 124 1.28 -10.25 -21.97
C PRO A 124 1.89 -9.39 -23.07
N SER A 125 1.09 -8.99 -24.06
CA SER A 125 1.56 -8.23 -25.23
C SER A 125 1.92 -6.78 -24.90
N ASN A 126 1.34 -6.21 -23.84
CA ASN A 126 1.45 -4.79 -23.48
C ASN A 126 2.07 -4.61 -22.09
N LEU A 127 3.21 -5.24 -21.83
CA LEU A 127 3.90 -5.07 -20.54
C LEU A 127 4.40 -3.63 -20.35
N PRO A 128 4.25 -3.04 -19.14
CA PRO A 128 4.71 -1.69 -18.87
C PRO A 128 6.24 -1.68 -18.84
N GLN A 129 6.85 -0.56 -19.21
CA GLN A 129 8.30 -0.43 -19.21
C GLN A 129 8.77 0.47 -18.07
N PHE A 130 9.87 0.11 -17.40
CA PHE A 130 10.52 0.91 -16.36
C PHE A 130 11.95 1.25 -16.79
N GLN A 131 12.25 2.56 -16.87
CA GLN A 131 13.57 3.09 -17.24
C GLN A 131 14.17 2.46 -18.53
N LYS A 132 13.32 2.14 -19.52
CA LYS A 132 13.69 1.44 -20.76
C LYS A 132 13.48 2.29 -22.02
N GLY A 133 13.14 3.58 -21.88
CA GLY A 133 12.97 4.51 -23.01
C GLY A 133 12.09 5.72 -22.69
N GLY A 134 11.77 6.53 -23.71
CA GLY A 134 11.02 7.79 -23.57
C GLY A 134 9.58 7.66 -23.08
N ASN A 135 8.93 6.51 -23.28
CA ASN A 135 7.58 6.21 -22.80
C ASN A 135 7.56 5.27 -21.58
N SER A 136 8.67 5.18 -20.85
CA SER A 136 8.78 4.30 -19.68
C SER A 136 8.41 5.02 -18.39
N PHE A 137 7.90 4.26 -17.43
CA PHE A 137 7.65 4.74 -16.08
C PHE A 137 8.97 5.10 -15.40
N THR A 138 8.99 6.29 -14.79
CA THR A 138 10.06 6.75 -13.91
C THR A 138 9.75 6.45 -12.44
N ASP A 139 8.47 6.47 -12.08
CA ASP A 139 7.99 6.17 -10.74
C ASP A 139 7.80 4.65 -10.54
N PRO A 140 8.52 4.02 -9.60
CA PRO A 140 8.46 2.57 -9.37
C PRO A 140 7.09 2.10 -8.87
N GLU A 141 6.38 2.91 -8.09
CA GLU A 141 5.06 2.56 -7.55
C GLU A 141 4.00 2.47 -8.67
N ARG A 142 3.94 3.49 -9.53
CA ARG A 142 3.06 3.48 -10.72
C ARG A 142 3.40 2.34 -11.67
N PHE A 143 4.70 2.07 -11.88
CA PHE A 143 5.15 0.93 -12.68
C PHE A 143 4.65 -0.41 -12.12
N LEU A 144 4.90 -0.69 -10.84
CA LEU A 144 4.51 -1.96 -10.21
C LEU A 144 2.99 -2.13 -10.16
N THR A 145 2.25 -1.04 -9.98
CA THR A 145 0.78 -1.04 -10.03
C THR A 145 0.28 -1.41 -11.43
N ALA A 146 0.82 -0.77 -12.48
CA ALA A 146 0.48 -1.09 -13.87
C ALA A 146 0.86 -2.54 -14.22
N PHE A 147 2.04 -2.99 -13.77
CA PHE A 147 2.53 -4.34 -13.99
C PHE A 147 1.62 -5.38 -13.34
N ARG A 148 1.26 -5.19 -12.06
CA ARG A 148 0.30 -6.06 -11.35
C ARG A 148 -1.05 -6.09 -12.07
N ARG A 149 -1.58 -4.94 -12.47
CA ARG A 149 -2.88 -4.85 -13.16
C ARG A 149 -2.89 -5.66 -14.45
N ILE A 150 -1.83 -5.60 -15.25
CA ILE A 150 -1.71 -6.37 -16.48
C ILE A 150 -1.60 -7.86 -16.16
N MET A 151 -0.80 -8.27 -15.19
CA MET A 151 -0.70 -9.68 -14.80
C MET A 151 -2.06 -10.25 -14.38
N VAL A 152 -2.77 -9.55 -13.50
CA VAL A 152 -4.10 -9.96 -13.02
C VAL A 152 -5.10 -10.03 -14.17
N THR A 153 -5.06 -9.07 -15.11
CA THR A 153 -5.96 -9.07 -16.29
C THR A 153 -5.74 -10.29 -17.18
N TYR A 154 -4.51 -10.80 -17.26
CA TYR A 154 -4.18 -12.02 -18.02
C TYR A 154 -4.37 -13.32 -17.21
N GLY A 155 -4.85 -13.20 -15.96
CA GLY A 155 -5.02 -14.32 -15.04
C GLY A 155 -3.71 -14.95 -14.59
N LEU A 156 -2.64 -14.15 -14.55
CA LEU A 156 -1.32 -14.55 -14.08
C LEU A 156 -1.14 -14.10 -12.63
N ASP A 157 -0.81 -15.03 -11.73
CA ASP A 157 -0.50 -14.69 -10.34
C ASP A 157 0.83 -13.90 -10.28
N PRO A 158 0.80 -12.66 -9.75
CA PRO A 158 2.00 -11.88 -9.49
C PRO A 158 3.06 -12.66 -8.71
N SER A 159 2.69 -13.48 -7.74
CA SER A 159 3.63 -14.22 -6.88
C SER A 159 4.38 -15.33 -7.62
N ILE A 160 3.82 -15.84 -8.72
CA ILE A 160 4.39 -16.95 -9.49
C ILE A 160 5.18 -16.44 -10.70
N HIS A 161 4.65 -15.45 -11.42
CA HIS A 161 5.22 -15.06 -12.72
C HIS A 161 6.01 -13.75 -12.70
N TRP A 162 6.11 -13.03 -11.58
CA TRP A 162 6.84 -11.76 -11.57
C TRP A 162 8.30 -11.93 -11.97
N SER A 163 8.98 -12.97 -11.48
CA SER A 163 10.43 -13.17 -11.67
C SER A 163 10.81 -13.41 -13.13
N ARG A 164 9.93 -14.03 -13.93
CA ARG A 164 10.15 -14.24 -15.38
C ARG A 164 9.74 -13.02 -16.24
N LEU A 165 8.75 -12.25 -15.80
CA LEU A 165 8.16 -11.16 -16.60
C LEU A 165 8.82 -9.80 -16.31
N LEU A 166 9.28 -9.58 -15.08
CA LEU A 166 9.92 -8.34 -14.67
C LEU A 166 11.16 -7.99 -15.53
N PRO A 167 12.04 -8.95 -15.91
CA PRO A 167 13.18 -8.65 -16.79
C PRO A 167 12.78 -8.15 -18.19
N LEU A 168 11.60 -8.52 -18.69
CA LEU A 168 11.10 -8.02 -19.98
C LEU A 168 10.70 -6.55 -19.90
N CYS A 169 10.34 -6.08 -18.71
CA CYS A 169 9.78 -4.76 -18.44
C CYS A 169 10.84 -3.71 -18.09
N THR A 170 12.04 -4.11 -17.69
CA THR A 170 13.03 -3.21 -17.11
C THR A 170 14.32 -3.13 -17.96
N SER A 171 15.22 -2.22 -17.60
CA SER A 171 16.55 -2.11 -18.20
C SER A 171 17.54 -3.10 -17.57
N GLU A 172 18.62 -3.40 -18.28
CA GLU A 172 19.67 -4.33 -17.85
C GLU A 172 20.22 -4.02 -16.44
N ASN A 173 20.36 -2.73 -16.10
CA ASN A 173 20.82 -2.31 -14.79
C ASN A 173 19.87 -2.72 -13.66
N VAL A 174 18.56 -2.65 -13.93
CA VAL A 174 17.51 -3.03 -12.98
C VAL A 174 17.47 -4.54 -12.81
N ILE A 175 17.57 -5.29 -13.90
CA ILE A 175 17.62 -6.76 -13.88
C ILE A 175 18.78 -7.25 -13.03
N ARG A 176 19.98 -6.72 -13.26
CA ARG A 176 21.19 -7.08 -12.50
C ARG A 176 21.06 -6.81 -11.01
N TRP A 177 20.36 -5.73 -10.63
CA TRP A 177 20.12 -5.45 -9.22
C TRP A 177 19.11 -6.45 -8.63
N VAL A 178 17.98 -6.69 -9.32
CA VAL A 178 16.96 -7.65 -8.90
C VAL A 178 17.55 -9.04 -8.69
N GLU A 179 18.34 -9.55 -9.64
CA GLU A 179 18.94 -10.89 -9.56
C GLU A 179 19.96 -11.04 -8.43
N ARG A 180 20.65 -9.96 -8.05
CA ARG A 180 21.63 -9.97 -6.94
C ARG A 180 20.99 -9.83 -5.57
N THR A 181 19.89 -9.08 -5.48
CA THR A 181 19.32 -8.65 -4.20
C THR A 181 18.05 -9.42 -3.82
N ILE A 182 17.23 -9.79 -4.81
CA ILE A 182 15.92 -10.39 -4.58
C ILE A 182 15.98 -11.87 -4.98
N LYS A 183 15.62 -12.75 -4.05
CA LYS A 183 15.53 -14.19 -4.35
C LYS A 183 14.32 -14.45 -5.26
N PRO A 184 14.42 -15.38 -6.23
CA PRO A 184 13.32 -15.67 -7.16
C PRO A 184 12.02 -16.16 -6.50
N LEU A 185 12.10 -16.72 -5.29
CA LEU A 185 10.97 -17.20 -4.49
C LEU A 185 10.42 -16.14 -3.51
N THR A 186 10.89 -14.89 -3.57
CA THR A 186 10.39 -13.83 -2.69
C THR A 186 8.92 -13.53 -3.02
N PRO A 187 8.02 -13.46 -2.01
CA PRO A 187 6.64 -13.06 -2.20
C PRO A 187 6.54 -11.69 -2.89
N TRP A 188 5.54 -11.54 -3.77
CA TRP A 188 5.32 -10.29 -4.50
C TRP A 188 5.30 -9.03 -3.60
N PRO A 189 4.60 -9.01 -2.44
CA PRO A 189 4.59 -7.83 -1.56
C PRO A 189 5.98 -7.44 -1.04
N THR A 190 6.79 -8.42 -0.67
CA THR A 190 8.17 -8.18 -0.19
C THR A 190 9.06 -7.67 -1.33
N MET A 191 8.89 -8.20 -2.54
CA MET A 191 9.61 -7.72 -3.72
C MET A 191 9.25 -6.27 -4.04
N VAL A 192 7.95 -5.93 -4.02
CA VAL A 192 7.44 -4.57 -4.22
C VAL A 192 8.06 -3.60 -3.23
N GLN A 193 8.08 -3.92 -1.95
CA GLN A 193 8.69 -3.07 -0.92
C GLN A 193 10.19 -2.85 -1.15
N GLN A 194 10.94 -3.92 -1.47
CA GLN A 194 12.37 -3.80 -1.76
C GLN A 194 12.65 -2.97 -3.01
N PHE A 195 11.83 -3.13 -4.05
CA PHE A 195 11.92 -2.37 -5.29
C PHE A 195 11.64 -0.88 -5.08
N ILE A 196 10.57 -0.56 -4.35
CA ILE A 196 10.23 0.83 -3.99
C ILE A 196 11.30 1.43 -3.08
N ASN A 197 11.85 0.70 -2.12
CA ASN A 197 12.90 1.23 -1.25
C ASN A 197 14.21 1.56 -2.02
N HIS A 198 14.51 0.81 -3.09
CA HIS A 198 15.73 1.03 -3.88
C HIS A 198 15.56 2.08 -4.97
N TYR A 199 14.48 2.01 -5.74
CA TYR A 199 14.23 2.91 -6.88
C TYR A 199 13.28 4.06 -6.56
N GLY A 200 12.61 4.02 -5.41
CA GLY A 200 11.69 5.06 -4.96
C GLY A 200 12.43 6.33 -4.58
N ASP A 201 11.79 7.45 -4.88
CA ASP A 201 12.28 8.75 -4.48
C ASP A 201 11.85 9.01 -3.03
N LYS A 202 12.82 9.00 -2.12
CA LYS A 202 12.62 9.24 -0.68
C LYS A 202 12.02 10.61 -0.38
N PHE A 203 12.17 11.56 -1.30
CA PHE A 203 11.63 12.91 -1.19
C PHE A 203 10.36 13.09 -2.05
N LYS A 204 9.84 12.02 -2.68
CA LYS A 204 8.62 12.08 -3.51
C LYS A 204 7.47 12.73 -2.76
N VAL A 205 7.13 12.22 -1.57
CA VAL A 205 6.01 12.74 -0.76
C VAL A 205 6.23 14.22 -0.44
N GLN A 206 7.44 14.62 0.00
CA GLN A 206 7.74 16.02 0.30
C GLN A 206 7.64 16.91 -0.95
N ARG A 207 8.13 16.45 -2.10
CA ARG A 207 8.04 17.17 -3.38
C ARG A 207 6.59 17.32 -3.83
N VAL A 208 5.77 16.26 -3.72
CA VAL A 208 4.35 16.29 -4.08
C VAL A 208 3.58 17.22 -3.14
N ILE A 209 3.86 17.21 -1.83
CA ILE A 209 3.29 18.17 -0.88
C ILE A 209 3.66 19.60 -1.28
N GLN A 210 4.92 19.86 -1.61
CA GLN A 210 5.37 21.17 -2.05
C GLN A 210 4.68 21.60 -3.36
N GLU A 211 4.54 20.68 -4.32
CA GLU A 211 3.83 20.92 -5.58
C GLU A 211 2.34 21.22 -5.33
N MET A 212 1.69 20.47 -4.43
CA MET A 212 0.30 20.69 -4.03
C MET A 212 0.12 22.06 -3.38
N LEU A 213 0.96 22.41 -2.41
CA LEU A 213 0.90 23.69 -1.66
C LEU A 213 1.42 24.90 -2.46
N SER A 214 2.01 24.68 -3.64
CA SER A 214 2.34 25.75 -4.59
C SER A 214 1.37 25.77 -5.78
N SER A 215 0.46 24.79 -5.87
CA SER A 215 -0.47 24.70 -6.96
C SER A 215 -1.50 25.83 -6.91
N ARG A 216 -1.75 26.41 -8.09
CA ARG A 216 -2.79 27.41 -8.36
C ARG A 216 -3.55 27.01 -9.63
N PRO A 217 -4.81 27.43 -9.81
CA PRO A 217 -5.53 27.33 -11.07
C PRO A 217 -4.73 28.01 -12.18
N ARG A 218 -4.51 27.32 -13.29
CA ARG A 218 -3.86 27.91 -14.46
C ARG A 218 -4.85 28.77 -15.24
N ALA A 219 -4.36 29.75 -16.00
CA ALA A 219 -5.21 30.69 -16.75
C ALA A 219 -6.17 30.01 -17.76
N ASN A 220 -5.82 28.82 -18.26
CA ASN A 220 -6.61 28.06 -19.23
C ASN A 220 -7.23 26.78 -18.62
N GLU A 221 -7.22 26.64 -17.31
CA GLU A 221 -7.72 25.46 -16.59
C GLU A 221 -9.03 25.83 -15.89
N SER A 222 -10.06 24.98 -16.03
CA SER A 222 -11.30 25.19 -15.27
C SER A 222 -11.09 24.88 -13.79
N LEU A 223 -11.92 25.44 -12.91
CA LEU A 223 -11.82 25.15 -11.48
C LEU A 223 -12.03 23.66 -11.16
N SER A 224 -12.90 22.98 -11.92
CA SER A 224 -13.08 21.52 -11.83
C SER A 224 -11.81 20.75 -12.23
N GLN A 225 -11.13 21.16 -13.31
CA GLN A 225 -9.86 20.53 -13.72
C GLN A 225 -8.77 20.76 -12.65
N PHE A 226 -8.72 21.96 -12.07
CA PHE A 226 -7.85 22.25 -10.95
C PHE A 226 -8.17 21.38 -9.73
N CYS A 227 -9.43 21.22 -9.35
CA CYS A 227 -9.88 20.35 -8.27
C CYS A 227 -9.44 18.90 -8.48
N THR A 228 -9.65 18.36 -9.69
CA THR A 228 -9.21 17.01 -10.04
C THR A 228 -7.69 16.86 -9.89
N ARG A 229 -6.92 17.83 -10.39
CA ARG A 229 -5.46 17.83 -10.25
C ARG A 229 -5.02 17.94 -8.79
N PHE A 230 -5.71 18.76 -7.99
CA PHE A 230 -5.41 18.93 -6.58
C PHE A 230 -5.71 17.65 -5.78
N GLN A 231 -6.83 16.97 -6.05
CA GLN A 231 -7.17 15.68 -5.45
C GLN A 231 -6.10 14.62 -5.77
N LEU A 232 -5.68 14.52 -7.03
CA LEU A 232 -4.60 13.61 -7.41
C LEU A 232 -3.28 13.91 -6.67
N LEU A 233 -2.95 15.18 -6.47
CA LEU A 233 -1.77 15.59 -5.70
C LEU A 233 -1.92 15.28 -4.20
N ALA A 234 -3.11 15.44 -3.63
CA ALA A 234 -3.39 15.10 -2.24
C ALA A 234 -3.29 13.58 -1.98
N ASP A 235 -3.83 12.77 -2.91
CA ASP A 235 -3.74 11.31 -2.88
C ASP A 235 -2.27 10.86 -3.02
N ASP A 236 -1.54 11.40 -4.00
CA ASP A 236 -0.11 11.09 -4.21
C ASP A 236 0.75 11.55 -3.00
N ALA A 237 0.32 12.58 -2.27
CA ALA A 237 0.96 13.06 -1.04
C ALA A 237 0.53 12.28 0.21
N GLN A 238 -0.39 11.33 0.10
CA GLN A 238 -0.95 10.55 1.23
C GLN A 238 -1.59 11.44 2.30
N ILE A 239 -2.24 12.53 1.88
CA ILE A 239 -2.90 13.47 2.78
C ILE A 239 -4.32 13.00 3.06
N GLU A 240 -4.71 12.99 4.33
CA GLU A 240 -6.09 12.69 4.73
C GLU A 240 -7.06 13.74 4.19
N ASP A 241 -8.19 13.29 3.64
CA ASP A 241 -9.21 14.12 3.01
C ASP A 241 -9.76 15.21 3.95
N ASP A 242 -9.77 14.97 5.26
CA ASP A 242 -10.27 15.88 6.28
C ASP A 242 -9.18 16.73 6.95
N SER A 243 -7.99 16.78 6.35
CA SER A 243 -6.91 17.67 6.80
C SER A 243 -7.33 19.14 6.71
N SER A 244 -7.72 19.70 7.86
CA SER A 244 -8.24 21.07 7.96
C SER A 244 -7.32 22.14 7.38
N LEU A 245 -5.99 21.96 7.47
CA LEU A 245 -5.01 22.88 6.91
C LEU A 245 -5.01 22.86 5.38
N VAL A 246 -5.10 21.66 4.79
CA VAL A 246 -5.07 21.47 3.33
C VAL A 246 -6.39 21.91 2.72
N VAL A 247 -7.51 21.63 3.38
CA VAL A 247 -8.83 22.12 2.97
C VAL A 247 -8.89 23.64 3.00
N ARG A 248 -8.39 24.28 4.08
CA ARG A 248 -8.30 25.75 4.14
C ARG A 248 -7.39 26.31 3.04
N TYR A 249 -6.26 25.66 2.78
CA TYR A 249 -5.37 26.05 1.70
C TYR A 249 -6.11 25.97 0.35
N LEU A 250 -6.77 24.85 0.04
CA LEU A 250 -7.55 24.67 -1.19
C LEU A 250 -8.56 25.81 -1.38
N ILE A 251 -9.35 26.13 -0.35
CA ILE A 251 -10.33 27.21 -0.40
C ILE A 251 -9.64 28.56 -0.67
N SER A 252 -8.53 28.84 0.01
CA SER A 252 -7.80 30.11 -0.14
C SER A 252 -7.24 30.35 -1.54
N VAL A 253 -7.11 29.30 -2.34
CA VAL A 253 -6.60 29.37 -3.72
C VAL A 253 -7.66 29.91 -4.69
N PHE A 254 -8.95 29.75 -4.37
CA PHE A 254 -10.04 30.18 -5.25
C PHE A 254 -10.27 31.70 -5.19
N PRO A 255 -10.91 32.29 -6.21
CA PRO A 255 -11.38 33.67 -6.14
C PRO A 255 -12.31 33.90 -4.94
N GLU A 256 -12.26 35.09 -4.35
CA GLU A 256 -13.00 35.42 -3.12
C GLU A 256 -14.49 35.10 -3.22
N GLN A 257 -15.12 35.33 -4.37
CA GLN A 257 -16.54 35.01 -4.60
C GLN A 257 -16.83 33.52 -4.41
N ILE A 258 -15.95 32.65 -4.92
CA ILE A 258 -16.07 31.20 -4.80
C ILE A 258 -15.83 30.77 -3.35
N GLN A 259 -14.90 31.41 -2.64
CA GLN A 259 -14.68 31.15 -1.21
C GLN A 259 -15.96 31.39 -0.41
N TRP A 260 -16.61 32.54 -0.61
CA TRP A 260 -17.87 32.87 0.04
C TRP A 260 -18.98 31.87 -0.30
N MET A 261 -19.08 31.43 -1.56
CA MET A 261 -20.04 30.40 -1.97
C MET A 261 -19.81 29.07 -1.26
N ILE A 262 -18.55 28.66 -1.08
CA ILE A 262 -18.20 27.44 -0.34
C ILE A 262 -18.62 27.58 1.12
N TYR A 263 -18.27 28.68 1.80
CA TYR A 263 -18.67 28.90 3.20
C TYR A 263 -20.19 28.91 3.37
N GLN A 264 -20.90 29.60 2.47
CA GLN A 264 -22.37 29.61 2.47
C GLN A 264 -22.97 28.21 2.21
N ALA A 265 -22.32 27.38 1.40
CA ALA A 265 -22.75 26.00 1.15
C ALA A 265 -22.57 25.11 2.39
N VAL A 266 -21.53 25.36 3.20
CA VAL A 266 -21.35 24.70 4.50
C VAL A 266 -22.44 25.14 5.47
N ASP A 267 -22.70 26.43 5.60
CA ASP A 267 -23.71 26.96 6.53
C ASP A 267 -25.13 26.46 6.18
N ASN A 268 -25.44 26.33 4.89
CA ASN A 268 -26.72 25.81 4.41
C ASN A 268 -26.79 24.27 4.37
N GLY A 269 -25.75 23.57 4.84
CA GLY A 269 -25.71 22.11 4.89
C GLY A 269 -25.60 21.39 3.53
N ARG A 270 -25.24 22.09 2.45
CA ARG A 270 -24.95 21.48 1.14
C ARG A 270 -23.60 20.76 1.13
N ILE A 271 -22.66 21.22 1.94
CA ILE A 271 -21.40 20.53 2.23
C ILE A 271 -21.53 19.97 3.65
N ALA A 272 -21.59 18.64 3.78
CA ALA A 272 -21.81 17.99 5.07
C ALA A 272 -20.59 18.05 6.00
N LYS A 273 -19.39 17.95 5.42
CA LYS A 273 -18.10 18.05 6.13
C LYS A 273 -17.11 18.79 5.25
N MET A 274 -16.30 19.65 5.86
CA MET A 274 -15.28 20.41 5.15
C MET A 274 -14.07 19.51 4.85
N THR A 275 -14.15 18.74 3.76
CA THR A 275 -13.09 17.87 3.25
C THR A 275 -12.67 18.27 1.84
N ILE A 276 -11.52 17.79 1.37
CA ILE A 276 -10.98 18.10 0.03
C ILE A 276 -12.01 17.63 -1.03
N ASN A 277 -12.48 16.40 -0.91
CA ASN A 277 -13.44 15.81 -1.84
C ASN A 277 -14.78 16.56 -1.86
N GLN A 278 -15.34 16.89 -0.70
CA GLN A 278 -16.63 17.60 -0.66
C GLN A 278 -16.55 19.01 -1.25
N VAL A 279 -15.45 19.73 -1.00
CA VAL A 279 -15.22 21.05 -1.62
C VAL A 279 -15.04 20.91 -3.13
N CYS A 280 -14.26 19.94 -3.58
CA CYS A 280 -14.07 19.65 -4.99
C CYS A 280 -15.38 19.26 -5.67
N ASP A 281 -16.16 18.34 -5.10
CA ASP A 281 -17.46 17.89 -5.63
C ASP A 281 -18.43 19.07 -5.77
N TYR A 282 -18.46 19.97 -4.78
CA TYR A 282 -19.27 21.18 -4.85
C TYR A 282 -18.85 22.08 -6.03
N ILE A 283 -17.55 22.26 -6.25
CA ILE A 283 -17.03 23.03 -7.39
C ILE A 283 -17.37 22.36 -8.73
N HIS A 284 -17.36 21.03 -8.82
CA HIS A 284 -17.73 20.30 -10.04
C HIS A 284 -19.18 20.50 -10.46
N VAL A 285 -20.09 20.68 -9.50
CA VAL A 285 -21.52 20.87 -9.77
C VAL A 285 -21.92 22.35 -9.85
N MET A 286 -21.00 23.29 -9.62
CA MET A 286 -21.29 24.71 -9.80
C MET A 286 -21.52 25.01 -11.30
N PRO A 287 -22.60 25.73 -11.64
CA PRO A 287 -22.74 26.33 -12.95
C PRO A 287 -21.82 27.56 -13.02
N ILE A 288 -20.59 27.37 -13.50
CA ILE A 288 -19.59 28.45 -13.72
C ILE A 288 -19.39 28.65 -15.21
#